data_AF-A0A968HMY7-F1
#
_entry.id   AF-A0A968HMY7-F1
#
_cell.length_a   1.000
_cell.length_b   1.000
_cell.length_c   1.000
_cell.angle_alpha   90.00
_cell.angle_beta   90.00
_cell.angle_gamma   90.00
#
_symmetry.space_group_name_H-M   'P 1'
#
loop_
_entity.id
_entity.type
_entity.pdbx_description
1 polymer ?
#
loop_
_entity_poly.entity_id
_entity_poly.type
_entity_poly.pdbx_seq_one_letter_code
_entity_poly.pdbx_strand_id
1 'polypeptide(L)'
;MIEVGLEIETFTEGMSFDEFQADLKTVRAVLYSLALIGEAAASLLPEVEAAYPEIPWADIRGIRNVVIHEYFRVDLDIVWEAVHQDLPSLIQQLEHLLNRLKAE
;
A
#
# COMPACT_ATOMS: atom_id res chain seq x y z
N MET A 1 1.80 2.44 -8.15
CA MET A 1 2.00 1.70 -6.89
C MET A 1 3.22 2.20 -6.15
N ILE A 2 4.44 2.08 -6.71
CA ILE A 2 5.68 2.59 -6.06
C ILE A 2 5.55 4.06 -5.66
N GLU A 3 5.22 4.95 -6.60
CA GLU A 3 5.07 6.39 -6.34
C GLU A 3 4.08 6.68 -5.21
N VAL A 4 2.90 6.05 -5.25
CA VAL A 4 1.87 6.18 -4.21
C VAL A 4 2.36 5.65 -2.85
N GLY A 5 3.17 4.59 -2.84
CA GLY A 5 3.80 4.09 -1.63
C GLY A 5 4.77 5.10 -1.01
N LEU A 6 5.61 5.74 -1.84
CA LEU A 6 6.54 6.78 -1.40
C LEU A 6 5.82 8.05 -0.89
N GLU A 7 4.65 8.37 -1.46
CA GLU A 7 3.78 9.43 -0.93
C GLU A 7 3.31 9.12 0.49
N ILE A 8 2.89 7.87 0.75
CA ILE A 8 2.49 7.43 2.10
C ILE A 8 3.66 7.59 3.08
N GLU A 9 4.86 7.12 2.71
CA GLU A 9 6.05 7.28 3.56
C GLU A 9 6.33 8.75 3.86
N THR A 10 6.14 9.64 2.88
CA THR A 10 6.29 11.09 3.05
C THR A 10 5.24 11.67 4.00
N PHE A 11 3.99 11.19 3.95
CA PHE A 11 2.92 11.67 4.82
C PHE A 11 3.14 11.28 6.28
N THR A 12 3.77 10.14 6.54
CA THR A 12 3.99 9.60 7.89
C THR A 12 5.42 9.83 8.40
N GLU A 13 6.28 10.51 7.63
CA GLU A 13 7.68 10.70 7.98
C GLU A 13 7.83 11.42 9.34
N GLY A 14 8.57 10.78 10.25
CA GLY A 14 8.85 11.31 11.58
C GLY A 14 7.65 11.37 12.53
N MET A 15 6.49 10.86 12.13
CA MET A 15 5.32 10.79 13.00
C MET A 15 5.41 9.59 13.94
N SER A 16 4.99 9.79 15.19
CA SER A 16 4.59 8.70 16.07
C SER A 16 3.19 8.20 15.72
N PHE A 17 2.84 7.00 16.19
CA PHE A 17 1.49 6.48 16.04
C PHE A 17 0.43 7.42 16.65
N ASP A 18 0.72 8.00 17.82
CA ASP A 18 -0.19 8.94 18.49
C ASP A 18 -0.45 10.20 17.67
N GLU A 19 0.58 10.75 17.02
CA GLU A 19 0.43 11.89 16.11
C GLU A 19 -0.35 11.50 14.85
N PHE A 20 -0.10 10.31 14.30
CA PHE A 20 -0.82 9.80 13.15
C PHE A 20 -2.32 9.65 13.43
N GLN A 21 -2.70 8.96 14.52
CA GLN A 21 -4.12 8.77 14.86
C GLN A 21 -4.83 10.09 15.18
N ALA A 22 -4.11 11.10 15.67
CA ALA A 22 -4.66 12.42 15.97
C ALA A 22 -4.82 13.31 14.72
N ASP A 23 -4.08 13.04 13.64
CA ASP A 23 -4.17 13.81 12.38
C ASP A 23 -5.09 13.13 11.35
N LEU A 24 -6.37 13.45 11.42
CA LEU A 24 -7.39 12.95 10.50
C LEU A 24 -7.07 13.19 9.01
N LYS A 25 -6.37 14.28 8.68
CA LYS A 25 -6.01 14.59 7.29
C LYS A 25 -4.98 13.57 6.80
N THR A 26 -3.98 13.28 7.62
CA THR A 26 -2.92 12.32 7.31
C THR A 26 -3.48 10.90 7.25
N VAL A 27 -4.32 10.50 8.22
CA VAL A 27 -5.04 9.20 8.16
C VAL A 27 -5.79 9.08 6.84
N ARG A 28 -6.60 10.07 6.47
CA ARG A 28 -7.37 10.03 5.22
C ARG A 28 -6.49 9.94 3.97
N ALA A 29 -5.38 10.67 3.94
CA ALA A 29 -4.42 10.60 2.84
C ALA A 29 -3.85 9.19 2.70
N VAL A 30 -3.41 8.58 3.81
CA VAL A 30 -2.91 7.21 3.84
C VAL A 30 -3.96 6.20 3.38
N LEU A 31 -5.18 6.24 3.94
CA LEU A 31 -6.23 5.28 3.55
C LEU A 31 -6.60 5.39 2.07
N TYR A 32 -6.65 6.61 1.53
CA TYR A 32 -6.90 6.82 0.11
C TYR A 32 -5.77 6.28 -0.76
N SER A 33 -4.52 6.54 -0.39
CA SER A 33 -3.35 6.02 -1.11
C SER A 33 -3.28 4.48 -1.07
N LEU A 34 -3.62 3.84 0.06
CA LEU A 34 -3.73 2.39 0.13
C LEU A 34 -4.84 1.86 -0.81
N ALA A 35 -5.97 2.55 -0.92
CA ALA A 35 -7.02 2.18 -1.88
C ALA A 35 -6.53 2.27 -3.34
N LEU A 36 -5.75 3.31 -3.69
CA LEU A 36 -5.15 3.45 -5.01
C LEU A 36 -4.17 2.33 -5.33
N ILE A 37 -3.36 1.91 -4.35
CA ILE A 37 -2.45 0.76 -4.50
C ILE A 37 -3.26 -0.51 -4.77
N GLY A 38 -4.33 -0.76 -3.99
CA GLY A 38 -5.20 -1.92 -4.19
C GLY A 38 -5.91 -1.94 -5.54
N GLU A 39 -6.41 -0.78 -6.02
CA GLU A 39 -7.02 -0.63 -7.35
C GLU A 39 -6.00 -0.91 -8.47
N ALA A 40 -4.77 -0.38 -8.33
CA ALA A 40 -3.71 -0.62 -9.29
C ALA A 40 -3.32 -2.11 -9.35
N ALA A 41 -3.24 -2.78 -8.20
CA ALA A 41 -3.00 -4.22 -8.13
C ALA A 41 -4.14 -5.03 -8.76
N ALA A 42 -5.39 -4.59 -8.62
CA ALA A 42 -6.56 -5.22 -9.25
C ALA A 42 -6.60 -5.07 -10.78
N SER A 43 -5.86 -4.11 -11.31
CA SER A 43 -5.76 -3.83 -12.75
C SER A 43 -4.62 -4.58 -13.44
N LEU A 44 -3.84 -5.37 -12.70
CA LEU A 44 -2.74 -6.15 -13.27
C LEU A 44 -3.28 -7.32 -14.11
N LEU A 45 -2.49 -7.69 -15.12
CA LEU A 45 -2.77 -8.87 -15.92
C LEU A 45 -2.44 -10.14 -15.12
N PRO A 46 -3.23 -11.22 -15.23
CA PRO A 46 -2.98 -12.47 -14.51
C PRO A 46 -1.57 -13.06 -14.74
N GLU A 47 -1.00 -12.83 -15.92
CA GLU A 47 0.35 -13.29 -16.26
C GLU A 47 1.42 -12.59 -15.44
N VAL A 48 1.22 -11.32 -15.08
CA VAL A 48 2.14 -10.57 -14.20
C VAL A 48 2.05 -11.13 -12.78
N GLU A 49 0.84 -11.38 -12.29
CA GLU A 49 0.65 -11.96 -10.95
C GLU A 49 1.26 -13.37 -10.84
N ALA A 50 1.05 -14.20 -11.87
CA ALA A 50 1.58 -15.55 -11.92
C ALA A 50 3.12 -15.61 -12.03
N ALA A 51 3.72 -14.60 -12.67
CA ALA A 51 5.18 -14.50 -12.81
C ALA A 51 5.88 -14.07 -11.51
N TYR A 52 5.15 -13.44 -10.58
CA TYR A 52 5.69 -12.89 -9.32
C TYR A 52 4.79 -13.26 -8.12
N PRO A 53 4.65 -14.55 -7.79
CA PRO A 53 3.76 -15.03 -6.73
C PRO A 53 4.24 -14.71 -5.31
N GLU A 54 5.47 -14.22 -5.14
CA GLU A 54 6.02 -13.77 -3.87
C GLU A 54 5.36 -12.49 -3.34
N ILE A 55 4.80 -11.67 -4.24
CA ILE A 55 4.04 -10.48 -3.87
C ILE A 55 2.62 -10.92 -3.50
N PRO A 56 2.09 -10.53 -2.32
CA PRO A 56 0.76 -10.95 -1.86
C PRO A 56 -0.36 -10.16 -2.57
N TRP A 57 -0.52 -10.36 -3.88
CA TRP A 57 -1.45 -9.60 -4.73
C TRP A 57 -2.89 -9.63 -4.22
N ALA A 58 -3.34 -10.76 -3.68
CA ALA A 58 -4.69 -10.91 -3.14
C ALA A 58 -4.93 -9.98 -1.93
N ASP A 59 -3.95 -9.88 -1.03
CA ASP A 59 -4.05 -9.05 0.16
C ASP A 59 -4.00 -7.56 -0.20
N ILE A 60 -3.12 -7.20 -1.14
CA ILE A 60 -3.01 -5.82 -1.66
C ILE A 60 -4.33 -5.38 -2.30
N ARG A 61 -4.98 -6.23 -3.10
CA ARG A 61 -6.32 -5.94 -3.65
C ARG A 61 -7.37 -5.84 -2.54
N GLY A 62 -7.29 -6.72 -1.54
CA GLY A 62 -8.20 -6.76 -0.41
C GLY A 62 -8.25 -5.45 0.37
N ILE A 63 -7.11 -4.75 0.47
CA ILE A 63 -7.00 -3.49 1.22
C ILE A 63 -8.03 -2.46 0.75
N ARG A 64 -8.22 -2.31 -0.56
CA ARG A 64 -9.19 -1.37 -1.15
C ARG A 64 -10.59 -1.58 -0.60
N ASN A 65 -11.03 -2.84 -0.49
CA ASN A 65 -12.38 -3.14 -0.01
C ASN A 65 -12.54 -2.69 1.45
N VAL A 66 -11.53 -2.92 2.28
CA VAL A 66 -11.51 -2.51 3.69
C VAL A 66 -11.52 -0.98 3.81
N VAL A 67 -10.59 -0.28 3.14
CA VAL A 67 -10.48 1.19 3.27
C VAL A 67 -11.59 1.99 2.56
N ILE A 68 -12.31 1.41 1.61
CA ILE A 68 -13.42 2.11 0.92
C ILE A 68 -14.79 1.75 1.49
N HIS A 69 -15.05 0.47 1.78
CA HIS A 69 -16.39 0.02 2.19
C HIS A 69 -16.53 -0.13 3.70
N GLU A 70 -15.42 -0.37 4.40
CA GLU A 70 -15.39 -0.60 5.84
C GLU A 70 -14.54 0.44 6.58
N TYR A 71 -14.34 1.62 5.97
CA TYR A 71 -13.47 2.69 6.50
C TYR A 71 -13.78 3.09 7.95
N PHE A 72 -15.03 2.95 8.39
CA PHE A 72 -15.49 3.25 9.75
C PHE A 72 -15.09 2.19 10.79
N ARG A 73 -14.55 1.05 10.34
CA ARG A 73 -14.03 -0.05 11.17
C ARG A 73 -12.53 -0.26 11.00
N VAL A 74 -11.87 0.59 10.21
CA VAL A 74 -10.43 0.47 9.99
C VAL A 74 -9.71 0.64 11.32
N ASP A 75 -8.93 -0.37 11.68
CA ASP A 75 -8.04 -0.34 12.82
C ASP A 75 -6.75 0.41 12.42
N LEU A 76 -6.50 1.55 13.07
CA LEU A 76 -5.35 2.39 12.73
C LEU A 76 -4.03 1.76 13.16
N ASP A 77 -4.00 0.87 14.15
CA ASP A 77 -2.80 0.11 14.52
C ASP A 77 -2.37 -0.79 13.36
N ILE A 78 -3.33 -1.49 12.74
CA ILE A 78 -3.08 -2.35 11.57
C ILE A 78 -2.62 -1.52 10.37
N VAL A 79 -3.24 -0.37 10.14
CA VAL A 79 -2.80 0.54 9.05
C VAL A 79 -1.39 1.03 9.29
N TRP A 80 -1.08 1.44 10.52
CA TRP A 80 0.25 1.92 10.88
C TRP A 80 1.32 0.86 10.68
N GLU A 81 1.03 -0.39 11.08
CA GLU A 81 1.88 -1.55 10.82
C GLU A 81 2.09 -1.79 9.32
N ALA A 82 1.01 -1.84 8.53
CA ALA A 82 1.08 -2.04 7.09
C ALA A 82 1.92 -0.95 6.40
N VAL A 83 1.80 0.31 6.83
CA VAL A 83 2.59 1.43 6.29
C VAL A 83 4.08 1.33 6.63
N HIS A 84 4.43 0.89 7.84
CA HIS A 84 5.83 0.91 8.30
C HIS A 84 6.58 -0.41 8.08
N GLN A 85 5.87 -1.52 7.93
CA GLN A 85 6.47 -2.85 7.77
C GLN A 85 6.27 -3.41 6.37
N ASP A 86 5.02 -3.45 5.89
CA ASP A 86 4.69 -4.15 4.64
C ASP A 86 4.93 -3.30 3.40
N LEU A 87 4.55 -2.01 3.45
CA LEU A 87 4.65 -1.09 2.32
C LEU A 87 6.11 -0.91 1.82
N PRO A 88 7.13 -0.73 2.68
CA PRO A 88 8.52 -0.63 2.21
C PRO A 88 8.98 -1.90 1.51
N SER A 89 8.56 -3.07 2.01
CA SER A 89 8.86 -4.36 1.37
C SER A 89 8.19 -4.46 0.00
N LEU A 90 6.92 -4.06 -0.09
CA LEU A 90 6.19 -4.04 -1.36
C LEU A 90 6.86 -3.11 -2.38
N ILE A 91 7.28 -1.91 -1.97
CA ILE A 91 7.99 -0.96 -2.83
C ILE A 91 9.25 -1.61 -3.41
N GLN A 92 10.09 -2.23 -2.57
CA GLN A 92 11.32 -2.91 -3.01
C GLN A 92 11.03 -4.05 -4.00
N GLN A 93 10.01 -4.87 -3.72
CA GLN A 93 9.62 -5.97 -4.62
C GLN A 93 9.15 -5.44 -5.98
N LEU A 94 8.34 -4.37 -5.99
CA LEU A 94 7.87 -3.75 -7.23
C LEU A 94 9.00 -3.08 -8.02
N GLU A 95 9.96 -2.44 -7.35
CA GLU A 95 11.15 -1.86 -8.00
C GLU A 95 12.01 -2.95 -8.64
N HIS A 96 12.20 -4.07 -7.95
CA HIS A 96 12.93 -5.21 -8.49
C HIS A 96 12.23 -5.78 -9.74
N LEU A 97 10.90 -5.97 -9.65
CA LEU A 97 10.07 -6.40 -10.77
C LEU A 97 10.18 -5.45 -11.97
N LEU A 98 10.09 -4.13 -11.74
CA LEU A 98 10.21 -3.13 -12.78
C LEU A 98 11.59 -3.14 -13.45
N ASN A 99 12.66 -3.33 -12.68
CA ASN A 99 14.02 -3.42 -13.21
C ASN A 99 14.22 -4.67 -14.06
N ARG A 100 13.63 -5.81 -13.67
CA ARG A 100 13.65 -7.04 -14.49
C ARG A 100 12.94 -6.85 -15.82
N LEU A 101 11.75 -6.26 -15.81
CA LEU A 101 10.98 -5.99 -17.04
C LEU A 101 11.66 -4.99 -17.99
N LYS A 102 12.50 -4.08 -17.48
CA LYS A 102 13.29 -3.15 -18.30
C LYS A 102 14.56 -3.76 -18.88
N ALA A 103 15.05 -4.85 -18.30
CA ALA A 103 16.27 -5.54 -18.72
C ALA A 103 15.99 -6.62 -19.79
N GLU A 104 14.72 -6.94 -20.02
CA GLU A 104 14.19 -7.78 -21.11
C GLU A 104 13.83 -6.93 -22.33
#